data_AF-A0A067CQF8-F1
#
_entry.id   AF-A0A067CQF8-F1
#
_cell.length_a   1.000
_cell.length_b   1.000
_cell.length_c   1.000
_cell.angle_alpha   90.00
_cell.angle_beta   90.00
_cell.angle_gamma   90.00
#
_symmetry.space_group_name_H-M   'P 1'
#
loop_
_entity.id
_entity.type
_entity.pdbx_description
1 polymer ?
#
loop_
_entity_poly.entity_id
_entity_poly.type
_entity_poly.pdbx_seq_one_letter_code
_entity_poly.pdbx_strand_id
1 'polypeptide(L)'
;MALKKAALAAGGLTVYGAGVLAAYVYMYDPSKDMANQISDAERQARFDRNSAKYDQEIGTDETMAGIGLMRRFLLKHAQGSILEVAAGTGRNLPYYAPEADVLLTDLSASMLAQIERSKLAPT
;
A
#
# COMPACT_ATOMS: atom_id res chain seq x y z
N MET A 1 12.34 -12.86 -41.51
CA MET A 1 11.99 -13.67 -40.31
C MET A 1 11.52 -12.83 -39.12
N ALA A 2 12.13 -11.68 -38.82
CA ALA A 2 11.76 -10.82 -37.68
C ALA A 2 10.29 -10.33 -37.69
N LEU A 3 9.77 -9.94 -38.86
CA LEU A 3 8.39 -9.43 -38.99
C LEU A 3 7.31 -10.47 -38.64
N LYS A 4 7.53 -11.74 -39.02
CA LYS A 4 6.62 -12.85 -38.66
C LYS A 4 6.63 -13.14 -37.16
N LYS A 5 7.80 -13.04 -36.51
CA LYS A 5 7.95 -13.20 -35.05
C LYS A 5 7.28 -12.05 -34.29
N ALA A 6 7.42 -10.81 -34.78
CA ALA A 6 6.77 -9.63 -34.21
C ALA A 6 5.24 -9.70 -34.34
N ALA A 7 4.72 -10.13 -35.49
CA ALA A 7 3.28 -10.31 -35.71
C ALA A 7 2.69 -11.41 -34.82
N LEU A 8 3.40 -12.53 -34.65
CA LEU A 8 3.00 -13.60 -33.71
C LEU A 8 2.99 -13.12 -32.26
N ALA A 9 3.99 -12.35 -31.84
CA ALA A 9 4.05 -11.77 -30.49
C ALA A 9 2.91 -10.78 -30.24
N ALA A 10 2.63 -9.89 -31.20
CA ALA A 10 1.53 -8.93 -31.10
C ALA A 10 0.15 -9.62 -31.09
N GLY A 11 -0.05 -10.66 -31.92
CA GLY A 11 -1.27 -11.46 -31.93
C GLY A 11 -1.48 -12.20 -30.61
N GLY A 12 -0.43 -12.81 -30.05
CA GLY A 12 -0.47 -13.48 -28.76
C GLY A 12 -0.82 -12.54 -27.60
N LEU A 13 -0.21 -11.35 -27.55
CA LEU A 13 -0.52 -10.30 -26.58
C LEU A 13 -1.98 -9.84 -26.69
N THR A 14 -2.50 -9.71 -27.91
CA THR A 14 -3.90 -9.30 -28.15
C THR A 14 -4.88 -10.36 -27.64
N VAL A 15 -4.64 -11.63 -27.95
CA VAL A 15 -5.48 -12.74 -27.48
C VAL A 15 -5.43 -12.85 -25.95
N TYR A 16 -4.26 -12.69 -25.34
CA TYR A 16 -4.11 -12.70 -23.89
C TYR A 16 -4.87 -11.54 -23.23
N GLY A 17 -4.67 -10.31 -23.71
CA GLY A 17 -5.36 -9.13 -23.19
C GLY A 17 -6.87 -9.23 -23.33
N ALA A 18 -7.37 -9.67 -24.49
CA ALA A 18 -8.80 -9.88 -24.72
C ALA A 18 -9.37 -10.99 -23.82
N GLY A 19 -8.63 -12.09 -23.62
CA GLY A 19 -9.01 -13.18 -22.74
C GLY A 19 -9.09 -12.76 -21.27
N VAL A 20 -8.09 -12.03 -20.77
CA VAL A 20 -8.08 -11.47 -19.41
C VAL A 20 -9.25 -10.50 -19.22
N LEU A 21 -9.48 -9.60 -20.19
CA LEU A 21 -10.60 -8.65 -20.11
C LEU A 21 -11.95 -9.36 -20.16
N ALA A 22 -12.14 -10.33 -21.04
CA ALA A 22 -13.38 -11.09 -21.14
C ALA A 22 -13.65 -11.91 -19.87
N ALA A 23 -12.63 -12.57 -19.31
CA ALA A 23 -12.73 -13.27 -18.04
C ALA A 23 -13.05 -12.30 -16.90
N TYR A 24 -12.39 -11.15 -16.84
CA TYR A 24 -12.68 -10.10 -15.86
C TYR A 24 -14.15 -9.67 -15.95
N VAL A 25 -14.62 -9.27 -17.14
CA VAL A 25 -16.01 -8.83 -17.33
C VAL A 25 -17.02 -9.94 -17.01
N TYR A 26 -16.71 -11.20 -17.35
CA TYR A 26 -17.58 -12.34 -17.05
C TYR A 26 -17.65 -12.65 -15.55
N MET A 27 -16.53 -12.52 -14.84
CA MET A 27 -16.43 -12.81 -13.40
C MET A 27 -16.71 -11.59 -12.52
N TYR A 28 -16.77 -10.39 -13.10
CA TYR A 28 -17.00 -9.15 -12.38
C TYR A 28 -18.43 -9.12 -11.86
N ASP A 29 -18.55 -9.23 -10.53
CA ASP A 29 -19.81 -9.17 -9.81
C ASP A 29 -19.73 -8.04 -8.78
N PRO A 30 -20.25 -6.84 -9.10
CA PRO A 30 -20.17 -5.68 -8.22
C PRO A 30 -20.98 -5.86 -6.92
N SER A 31 -21.86 -6.86 -6.85
CA SER A 31 -22.66 -7.12 -5.64
C SER A 31 -21.83 -7.74 -4.51
N LYS A 32 -20.72 -8.42 -4.83
CA LYS A 32 -19.81 -9.01 -3.83
C LYS A 32 -19.04 -7.96 -3.02
N ASP A 33 -18.75 -6.82 -3.63
CA ASP A 33 -18.07 -5.70 -2.94
C ASP A 33 -18.99 -5.05 -1.88
N MET A 34 -20.31 -5.06 -2.12
CA MET A 34 -21.32 -4.54 -1.19
C MET A 34 -21.65 -5.52 -0.07
N ALA A 35 -21.51 -6.83 -0.30
CA ALA A 35 -21.85 -7.88 0.67
C ALA A 35 -20.82 -8.04 1.80
N ASN A 36 -19.60 -7.54 1.62
CA ASN A 36 -18.47 -7.82 2.52
C ASN A 36 -18.06 -6.60 3.36
N GLN A 37 -19.04 -5.86 3.89
CA GLN A 37 -18.79 -4.74 4.78
C GLN A 37 -18.38 -5.26 6.18
N ILE A 38 -17.08 -5.34 6.40
CA ILE A 38 -16.50 -5.52 7.73
C ILE A 38 -16.71 -4.26 8.56
N SER A 39 -17.15 -4.42 9.81
CA SER A 39 -17.30 -3.30 10.74
C SER A 39 -15.95 -2.65 11.06
N ASP A 40 -15.95 -1.37 11.45
CA ASP A 40 -14.72 -0.66 11.84
C ASP A 40 -14.00 -1.36 13.01
N ALA A 41 -14.75 -1.92 13.95
CA ALA A 41 -14.20 -2.70 15.06
C ALA A 41 -13.49 -3.97 14.56
N GLU A 42 -14.06 -4.65 13.57
CA GLU A 42 -13.42 -5.83 12.97
C GLU A 42 -12.18 -5.45 12.15
N ARG A 43 -12.21 -4.32 11.43
CA ARG A 43 -11.03 -3.78 10.75
C ARG A 43 -9.91 -3.51 11.73
N GLN A 44 -10.20 -2.79 12.81
CA GLN A 44 -9.24 -2.48 13.87
C GLN A 44 -8.66 -3.75 14.49
N ALA A 45 -9.50 -4.73 14.84
CA ALA A 45 -9.06 -5.99 15.43
C ALA A 45 -8.14 -6.81 14.50
N ARG A 46 -8.32 -6.71 13.18
CA ARG A 46 -7.42 -7.34 12.20
C ARG A 46 -6.06 -6.66 12.18
N PHE A 47 -6.00 -5.33 12.17
CA PHE A 47 -4.73 -4.60 12.28
C PHE A 47 -4.03 -4.87 13.62
N ASP A 48 -4.78 -4.90 14.73
CA ASP A 48 -4.23 -5.23 16.04
C ASP A 48 -3.58 -6.60 16.08
N ARG A 49 -4.21 -7.59 15.44
CA ARG A 49 -3.71 -8.98 15.39
C ARG A 49 -2.49 -9.12 14.48
N ASN A 50 -2.46 -8.39 13.37
CA ASN A 50 -1.44 -8.57 12.33
C ASN A 50 -0.25 -7.62 12.49
N SER A 51 -0.27 -6.67 13.44
CA SER A 51 0.73 -5.61 13.56
C SER A 51 2.19 -6.11 13.52
N ALA A 52 2.49 -7.20 14.25
CA ALA A 52 3.85 -7.74 14.34
C ALA A 52 4.40 -8.35 13.04
N LYS A 53 3.52 -8.75 12.11
CA LYS A 53 3.88 -9.34 10.81
C LYS A 53 3.57 -8.43 9.63
N TYR A 54 2.89 -7.31 9.88
CA TYR A 54 2.34 -6.43 8.86
C TYR A 54 3.38 -6.03 7.82
N ASP A 55 4.53 -5.51 8.27
CA ASP A 55 5.62 -5.06 7.40
C ASP A 55 6.20 -6.17 6.51
N GLN A 56 6.27 -7.40 7.03
CA GLN A 56 6.74 -8.56 6.27
C GLN A 56 5.73 -8.97 5.20
N GLU A 57 4.44 -8.90 5.53
CA GLU A 57 3.36 -9.29 4.63
C GLU A 57 3.20 -8.30 3.47
N ILE A 58 3.36 -6.99 3.70
CA ILE A 58 3.12 -5.96 2.66
C ILE A 58 4.37 -5.49 1.93
N GLY A 59 5.56 -5.77 2.43
CA GLY A 59 6.80 -5.14 1.96
C GLY A 59 7.13 -5.42 0.49
N THR A 60 6.91 -6.65 0.02
CA THR A 60 7.13 -7.02 -1.38
C THR A 60 6.13 -6.34 -2.30
N ASP A 61 4.84 -6.38 -1.94
CA ASP A 61 3.76 -5.78 -2.71
C ASP A 61 3.96 -4.27 -2.87
N GLU A 62 4.33 -3.58 -1.80
CA GLU A 62 4.64 -2.16 -1.86
C GLU A 62 5.84 -1.84 -2.76
N THR A 63 6.86 -2.69 -2.71
CA THR A 63 8.05 -2.52 -3.54
C THR A 63 7.70 -2.68 -5.01
N MET A 64 6.91 -3.71 -5.35
CA MET A 64 6.43 -3.95 -6.70
C MET A 64 5.49 -2.85 -7.19
N ALA A 65 4.63 -2.32 -6.31
CA ALA A 65 3.72 -1.22 -6.60
C ALA A 65 4.40 0.16 -6.62
N GLY A 66 5.68 0.25 -6.24
CA GLY A 66 6.42 1.52 -6.24
C GLY A 66 6.02 2.50 -5.13
N ILE A 67 5.39 2.03 -4.05
CA ILE A 67 4.89 2.88 -2.96
C ILE A 67 6.03 3.66 -2.30
N GLY A 68 7.22 3.08 -2.16
CA GLY A 68 8.40 3.76 -1.62
C GLY A 68 8.82 5.00 -2.44
N LEU A 69 8.71 4.94 -3.78
CA LEU A 69 8.98 6.10 -4.65
C LEU A 69 7.91 7.18 -4.48
N MET A 70 6.65 6.75 -4.36
CA MET A 70 5.54 7.66 -4.10
C MET A 70 5.70 8.39 -2.76
N ARG A 71 6.09 7.70 -1.68
CA ARG A 71 6.42 8.30 -0.38
C ARG A 71 7.49 9.37 -0.51
N ARG A 72 8.61 9.06 -1.18
CA ARG A 72 9.70 10.04 -1.42
C ARG A 72 9.23 11.28 -2.17
N PHE A 73 8.39 11.09 -3.18
CA PHE A 73 7.93 12.20 -4.01
C PHE A 73 6.91 13.07 -3.28
N LEU A 74 5.99 12.47 -2.51
CA LEU A 74 4.93 13.20 -1.82
C LEU A 74 5.45 13.85 -0.53
N LEU A 75 6.08 13.07 0.34
CA LEU A 75 6.39 13.48 1.71
C LEU A 75 7.53 14.51 1.81
N LYS A 76 8.38 14.64 0.78
CA LYS A 76 9.39 15.72 0.71
C LYS A 76 8.80 17.13 0.75
N HIS A 77 7.52 17.29 0.44
CA HIS A 77 6.83 18.59 0.46
C HIS A 77 6.15 18.87 1.81
N ALA A 78 6.01 17.86 2.68
CA ALA A 78 5.44 18.04 4.00
C ALA A 78 6.54 18.55 4.94
N GLN A 79 6.36 19.76 5.48
CA GLN A 79 7.35 20.48 6.30
C GLN A 79 6.66 21.15 7.48
N GLY A 80 7.42 21.40 8.56
CA GLY A 80 6.88 21.98 9.79
C GLY A 80 6.08 20.96 10.60
N SER A 81 4.91 21.37 11.10
CA SER A 81 4.02 20.49 11.87
C SER A 81 3.12 19.66 10.96
N ILE A 82 3.20 18.34 11.08
CA ILE A 82 2.54 17.36 10.21
C ILE A 82 1.64 16.47 11.06
N LEU A 83 0.42 16.20 10.60
CA LEU A 83 -0.45 15.17 11.16
C LEU A 83 -0.49 13.97 10.20
N GLU A 84 0.04 12.83 10.65
CA GLU A 84 -0.11 11.55 9.99
C GLU A 84 -1.36 10.84 10.52
N VAL A 85 -2.30 10.54 9.62
CA VAL A 85 -3.52 9.80 9.93
C VAL A 85 -3.38 8.36 9.45
N ALA A 86 -3.75 7.41 10.32
CA ALA A 86 -3.54 5.97 10.09
C ALA A 86 -2.05 5.65 9.87
N ALA A 87 -1.22 6.11 10.80
CA ALA A 87 0.25 5.98 10.74
C ALA A 87 0.74 4.52 10.70
N GLY A 88 -0.08 3.58 11.16
CA GLY A 88 0.24 2.17 11.22
C GLY A 88 1.54 1.91 11.99
N THR A 89 2.45 1.14 11.38
CA THR A 89 3.78 0.82 11.92
C THR A 89 4.83 1.92 11.63
N GLY A 90 4.39 3.10 11.18
CA GLY A 90 5.25 4.29 11.00
C GLY A 90 6.14 4.23 9.77
N ARG A 91 5.75 3.51 8.72
CA ARG A 91 6.60 3.29 7.53
C ARG A 91 6.81 4.53 6.66
N ASN A 92 6.03 5.58 6.89
CA ASN A 92 6.20 6.90 6.28
C ASN A 92 7.26 7.75 6.99
N LEU A 93 7.59 7.47 8.25
CA LEU A 93 8.50 8.28 9.07
C LEU A 93 9.86 8.57 8.42
N PRO A 94 10.56 7.59 7.80
CA PRO A 94 11.87 7.85 7.20
C PRO A 94 11.85 8.77 5.97
N TYR A 95 10.67 9.15 5.48
CA TYR A 95 10.49 9.96 4.28
C TYR A 95 10.12 11.41 4.60
N TYR A 96 9.84 11.72 5.87
CA TYR A 96 9.69 13.09 6.33
C TYR A 96 11.05 13.77 6.50
N ALA A 97 11.06 15.10 6.45
CA ALA A 97 12.25 15.88 6.74
C ALA A 97 12.65 15.68 8.22
N PRO A 98 13.94 15.54 8.56
CA PRO A 98 14.38 15.35 9.96
C PRO A 98 13.90 16.44 10.92
N GLU A 99 13.73 17.67 10.42
CA GLU A 99 13.24 18.84 11.16
C GLU A 99 11.71 18.92 11.30
N ALA A 100 10.96 17.98 10.70
CA ALA A 100 9.51 17.99 10.77
C ALA A 100 9.00 17.51 12.14
N ASP A 101 8.00 18.20 12.66
CA ASP A 101 7.28 17.82 13.87
C ASP A 101 6.04 16.99 13.49
N VAL A 102 6.16 15.67 13.58
CA VAL A 102 5.15 14.73 13.08
C VAL A 102 4.33 14.15 14.22
N LEU A 103 3.05 14.53 14.28
CA LEU A 103 2.05 13.91 15.15
C LEU A 103 1.43 12.69 14.45
N LEU A 104 1.54 11.52 15.07
CA LEU A 104 1.01 10.26 14.55
C LEU A 104 -0.33 9.91 15.19
N THR A 105 -1.29 9.48 14.38
CA THR A 105 -2.57 8.96 14.86
C THR A 105 -2.90 7.63 14.19
N ASP A 106 -3.39 6.68 14.98
CA ASP A 106 -3.93 5.41 14.48
C ASP A 106 -4.99 4.89 15.47
N LEU A 107 -5.95 4.12 14.98
CA LEU A 107 -6.93 3.45 15.83
C LEU A 107 -6.33 2.23 16.52
N SER A 108 -5.35 1.58 15.89
CA SER A 108 -4.66 0.43 16.45
C SER A 108 -3.45 0.85 17.29
N ALA A 109 -3.58 0.72 18.61
CA ALA A 109 -2.46 0.91 19.52
C ALA A 109 -1.32 -0.10 19.24
N SER A 110 -1.66 -1.33 18.84
CA SER A 110 -0.69 -2.38 18.51
C SER A 110 0.15 -2.06 17.28
N MET A 111 -0.41 -1.31 16.31
CA MET A 111 0.32 -0.83 15.13
C MET A 111 1.32 0.25 15.53
N LEU A 112 0.89 1.27 16.29
CA LEU A 112 1.79 2.32 16.79
C LEU A 112 2.91 1.75 17.68
N ALA A 113 2.62 0.69 18.45
CA ALA A 113 3.61 0.01 19.27
C ALA A 113 4.73 -0.66 18.45
N GLN A 114 4.56 -0.89 17.14
CA GLN A 114 5.62 -1.40 16.26
C GLN A 114 6.64 -0.33 15.87
N ILE A 115 6.34 0.95 16.12
CA ILE A 115 7.24 2.03 15.73
C ILE A 115 8.48 1.98 16.63
N GLU A 116 9.61 1.68 16.01
CA GLU A 116 10.90 1.71 16.69
C GLU A 116 11.15 3.12 17.28
N ARG A 117 11.56 3.17 18.55
CA ARG A 117 11.84 4.45 19.23
C ARG A 117 12.89 5.30 18.53
N SER A 118 13.81 4.68 17.79
CA SER A 118 14.81 5.36 16.96
C SER A 118 14.18 6.21 15.84
N LYS A 119 12.97 5.87 15.38
CA LYS A 119 12.22 6.59 14.36
C LYS A 119 11.41 7.77 14.91
N LEU A 120 11.32 7.88 16.24
CA LEU A 120 10.56 8.91 16.96
C LEU A 120 11.45 9.97 17.61
N ALA A 121 12.76 9.75 17.65
CA ALA A 121 13.69 10.71 18.24
C ALA A 121 13.98 11.84 17.22
N PRO A 122 13.83 13.12 17.62
CA PRO A 122 14.39 14.19 16.82
C PRO A 122 15.91 14.01 16.81
N THR A 123 16.51 13.93 15.61
CA THR A 123 17.96 14.01 15.43
C THR A 123 18.47 15.41 15.73
#